data_AF-A0A1Y2LA60-F1
#
_entry.id   AF-A0A1Y2LA60-F1
#
_cell.length_a   1.000
_cell.length_b   1.000
_cell.length_c   1.000
_cell.angle_alpha   90.00
_cell.angle_beta   90.00
_cell.angle_gamma   90.00
#
_symmetry.space_group_name_H-M   'P 1'
#
loop_
_entity.id
_entity.type
_entity.pdbx_description
1 polymer ?
#
loop_
_entity_poly.entity_id
_entity_poly.type
_entity_poly.pdbx_seq_one_letter_code
_entity_poly.pdbx_strand_id
1 'polypeptide(L)'
;MQGATNASYQQKATVTIPGQSPMVFTGQGEGNKSFINQNFTTPADGSGSVSVTVEIQNSSNGGRSWNPSSVSQGQYSLMGFNAQYIVSEDGVDHDYNDCALSFVWWMLS
;
A
#
# COMPACT_ATOMS: atom_id res chain seq x y z
N MET A 1 3.55 -8.60 -2.03
CA MET A 1 2.65 -7.46 -1.81
C MET A 1 1.65 -7.38 -2.94
N GLN A 2 0.43 -6.96 -2.63
CA GLN A 2 -0.65 -6.78 -3.59
C GLN A 2 -1.29 -5.41 -3.39
N GLY A 3 -1.89 -4.87 -4.45
CA GLY A 3 -2.56 -3.59 -4.41
C GLY A 3 -3.72 -3.52 -5.39
N ALA A 4 -4.81 -2.88 -4.96
CA ALA A 4 -6.00 -2.62 -5.74
C ALA A 4 -6.52 -1.20 -5.53
N THR A 5 -7.15 -0.62 -6.56
CA THR A 5 -7.90 0.63 -6.45
C THR A 5 -9.39 0.37 -6.49
N ASN A 6 -10.15 1.20 -5.80
CA ASN A 6 -11.59 1.31 -5.95
C ASN A 6 -11.97 2.79 -5.91
N ALA A 7 -11.48 3.52 -6.92
CA ALA A 7 -11.60 4.98 -6.98
C ALA A 7 -11.67 5.48 -8.41
N SER A 8 -12.45 6.55 -8.60
CA SER A 8 -12.51 7.29 -9.86
C SER A 8 -11.25 8.11 -10.10
N TYR A 9 -10.61 8.62 -9.05
CA TYR A 9 -9.35 9.38 -9.13
C TYR A 9 -8.15 8.44 -9.25
N GLN A 10 -7.09 8.95 -9.88
CA GLN A 10 -5.83 8.21 -9.95
C GLN A 10 -5.22 8.14 -8.55
N GLN A 11 -4.78 6.95 -8.15
CA GLN A 11 -4.12 6.70 -6.89
C GLN A 11 -2.62 6.52 -7.15
N LYS A 12 -1.79 7.03 -6.25
CA LYS A 12 -0.33 6.85 -6.27
C LYS A 12 0.14 6.41 -4.90
N ALA A 13 0.74 5.23 -4.84
CA ALA A 13 1.34 4.67 -3.63
C ALA A 13 2.87 4.76 -3.73
N THR A 14 3.50 5.48 -2.81
CA THR A 14 4.95 5.47 -2.61
C THR A 14 5.26 4.54 -1.45
N VAL A 15 5.86 3.38 -1.76
CA VAL A 15 6.15 2.30 -0.81
C VAL A 15 7.62 2.34 -0.43
N THR A 16 7.90 2.41 0.87
CA THR A 16 9.25 2.35 1.44
C THR A 16 9.38 1.15 2.37
N ILE A 17 10.29 0.26 2.02
CA ILE A 17 10.63 -0.94 2.80
C ILE A 17 12.08 -0.76 3.28
N PRO A 18 12.40 -1.00 4.56
CA PRO A 18 13.76 -0.81 5.07
C PRO A 18 14.79 -1.61 4.25
N GLY A 19 15.89 -0.97 3.89
CA GLY A 19 16.96 -1.57 3.08
C GLY A 19 16.66 -1.69 1.57
N GLN A 20 15.54 -1.15 1.08
CA GLN A 20 15.20 -1.11 -0.34
C GLN A 20 15.04 0.33 -0.84
N SER A 21 15.21 0.53 -2.16
CA SER A 21 14.83 1.79 -2.81
C SER A 21 13.30 1.96 -2.77
N PRO A 22 12.79 3.19 -2.56
CA PRO A 22 11.37 3.47 -2.64
C PRO A 22 10.78 3.05 -4.00
N MET A 23 9.58 2.49 -3.98
CA MET A 23 8.84 2.08 -5.16
C MET A 23 7.61 2.97 -5.31
N VAL A 24 7.27 3.36 -6.54
CA VAL A 24 6.10 4.19 -6.84
C VAL A 24 5.18 3.42 -7.77
N PHE A 25 3.91 3.33 -7.38
CA PHE A 25 2.87 2.66 -8.15
C PHE A 25 1.72 3.61 -8.39
N THR A 26 1.15 3.59 -9.60
CA THR A 26 -0.05 4.36 -9.95
C THR A 26 -1.13 3.44 -10.47
N GLY A 27 -2.36 3.62 -10.01
CA GLY A 27 -3.54 2.87 -10.43
C GLY A 27 -4.76 3.77 -10.52
N GLN A 28 -5.82 3.30 -11.18
CA GLN A 28 -7.10 4.00 -11.26
C GLN A 28 -8.21 3.00 -11.60
N GLY A 29 -9.41 3.25 -11.05
CA GLY A 29 -10.63 2.57 -11.45
C GLY A 29 -11.34 1.90 -10.29
N GLU A 30 -12.64 1.73 -10.50
CA GLU A 30 -13.60 1.08 -9.58
C GLU A 30 -13.63 -0.44 -9.75
N GLY A 31 -14.09 -1.13 -8.71
CA GLY A 31 -14.27 -2.57 -8.69
C GLY A 31 -12.99 -3.34 -8.37
N ASN A 32 -12.22 -2.88 -7.38
CA ASN A 32 -10.99 -3.52 -6.90
C ASN A 32 -9.96 -3.80 -8.02
N LYS A 33 -9.68 -2.80 -8.87
CA LYS A 33 -8.75 -2.92 -9.98
C LYS A 33 -7.33 -3.14 -9.46
N SER A 34 -6.76 -4.33 -9.70
CA SER A 34 -5.39 -4.61 -9.29
C SER A 34 -4.39 -3.76 -10.08
N PHE A 35 -3.43 -3.17 -9.36
CA PHE A 35 -2.34 -2.37 -9.94
C PHE A 35 -0.96 -2.69 -9.36
N ILE A 36 -0.89 -3.55 -8.32
CA ILE A 36 0.36 -4.08 -7.77
C ILE A 36 0.21 -5.58 -7.55
N ASN A 37 1.17 -6.34 -8.07
CA ASN A 37 1.33 -7.76 -7.76
C ASN A 37 2.81 -8.14 -7.90
N GLN A 38 3.56 -8.08 -6.80
CA GLN A 38 4.99 -8.41 -6.82
C GLN A 38 5.50 -8.88 -5.46
N ASN A 39 6.63 -9.57 -5.48
CA ASN A 39 7.36 -9.93 -4.27
C ASN A 39 8.14 -8.72 -3.73
N PHE A 40 8.44 -8.76 -2.43
CA PHE A 40 9.34 -7.83 -1.77
C PHE A 40 10.25 -8.60 -0.83
N THR A 41 11.42 -8.03 -0.52
CA THR A 41 12.41 -8.65 0.37
C THR A 41 12.30 -8.06 1.77
N THR A 42 12.18 -8.91 2.78
CA THR A 42 12.25 -8.45 4.18
C THR A 42 13.70 -8.07 4.53
N PRO A 43 13.95 -7.11 5.44
CA PRO A 43 15.29 -6.82 5.92
C PRO A 43 15.99 -8.08 6.45
N ALA A 44 17.30 -8.17 6.22
CA ALA A 44 18.12 -9.32 6.64
C ALA A 44 18.49 -9.29 8.14
N ASP A 45 17.93 -8.36 8.91
CA ASP A 45 18.30 -8.12 10.32
C ASP A 45 17.75 -9.18 11.30
N GLY A 46 16.95 -10.14 10.81
CA GLY A 46 16.40 -11.23 11.61
C GLY A 46 15.35 -10.78 12.63
N SER A 47 14.96 -9.50 12.64
CA SER A 47 13.97 -8.96 13.59
C SER A 47 12.56 -9.45 13.33
N GLY A 48 12.27 -9.84 12.08
CA GLY A 48 10.95 -10.27 11.60
C GLY A 48 9.86 -9.23 11.55
N SER A 49 10.11 -8.06 12.13
CA SER A 49 9.23 -6.91 12.07
C SER A 49 9.62 -6.04 10.89
N VAL A 50 8.89 -6.16 9.78
CA VAL A 50 8.98 -5.22 8.66
C VAL A 50 7.95 -4.13 8.87
N SER A 51 8.40 -2.89 9.11
CA SER A 51 7.53 -1.72 9.14
C SER A 51 7.54 -1.07 7.76
N VAL A 52 6.60 -1.45 6.89
CA VAL A 52 6.46 -0.81 5.58
C VAL A 52 5.82 0.55 5.77
N THR A 53 6.42 1.60 5.21
CA THR A 53 5.81 2.94 5.19
C THR A 53 5.23 3.19 3.81
N VAL A 54 3.99 3.66 3.76
CA VAL A 54 3.33 4.02 2.50
C VAL A 54 2.74 5.40 2.61
N GLU A 55 3.09 6.25 1.64
CA GLU A 55 2.35 7.48 1.34
C GLU A 55 1.38 7.18 0.20
N ILE A 56 0.11 7.58 0.35
CA ILE A 56 -0.88 7.48 -0.71
C ILE A 56 -1.36 8.89 -1.06
N GLN A 57 -1.39 9.16 -2.36
CA GLN A 57 -1.87 10.41 -2.92
C GLN A 57 -2.90 10.12 -4.02
N ASN A 58 -3.84 11.03 -4.22
CA ASN A 58 -4.81 10.96 -5.30
C ASN A 58 -4.66 12.12 -6.30
N SER A 59 -5.22 11.93 -7.49
CA SER A 59 -5.25 12.94 -8.54
C SER A 59 -6.53 12.86 -9.37
N SER A 60 -7.29 13.94 -9.38
CA SER A 60 -8.47 14.12 -10.23
C SER A 60 -8.16 14.61 -11.65
N ASN A 61 -6.90 14.96 -11.97
CA ASN A 61 -6.51 15.60 -13.23
C ASN A 61 -5.46 14.83 -14.04
N GLY A 62 -5.46 13.49 -13.94
CA GLY A 62 -4.56 12.63 -14.72
C GLY A 62 -3.09 12.72 -14.31
N GLY A 63 -2.81 13.00 -13.05
CA GLY A 63 -1.49 12.97 -12.43
C GLY A 63 -0.71 14.28 -12.52
N ARG A 64 -1.35 15.38 -12.96
CA ARG A 64 -0.71 16.71 -13.06
C ARG A 64 -0.49 17.33 -11.69
N SER A 65 -1.39 17.08 -10.74
CA SER A 65 -1.24 17.46 -9.34
C SER A 65 -1.68 16.31 -8.44
N TRP A 66 -1.02 16.16 -7.30
CA TRP A 66 -1.29 15.09 -6.34
C TRP A 66 -1.67 15.69 -4.99
N ASN A 67 -2.74 15.18 -4.40
CA ASN A 67 -3.18 15.53 -3.06
C ASN A 67 -2.94 14.35 -2.12
N PRO A 68 -2.52 14.56 -0.87
CA PRO A 68 -2.45 13.49 0.11
C PRO A 68 -3.83 12.83 0.32
N SER A 69 -3.88 11.50 0.33
CA SER A 69 -5.03 10.74 0.79
C SER A 69 -4.94 10.50 2.29
N SER A 70 -6.08 10.39 2.97
CA SER A 70 -6.14 9.94 4.36
C SER A 70 -5.80 8.45 4.41
N VAL A 71 -4.89 8.03 5.30
CA VAL A 71 -4.40 6.65 5.35
C VAL A 71 -4.76 6.00 6.69
N SER A 72 -5.26 4.77 6.62
CA SER A 72 -5.42 3.89 7.77
C SER A 72 -4.59 2.62 7.57
N GLN A 73 -3.98 2.13 8.63
CA GLN A 73 -3.12 0.95 8.54
C GLN A 73 -3.22 0.06 9.78
N GLY A 74 -2.99 -1.23 9.58
CA GLY A 74 -2.94 -2.23 10.63
C GLY A 74 -1.91 -3.30 10.33
N GLN A 75 -1.24 -3.78 11.38
CA GLN A 75 -0.25 -4.85 11.28
C GLN A 75 -0.65 -5.99 12.23
N TYR A 76 -0.50 -7.22 11.74
CA TYR A 76 -0.83 -8.44 12.44
C TYR A 76 0.31 -9.45 12.32
N SER A 77 0.59 -10.13 13.43
CA SER A 77 1.58 -11.20 13.49
C SER A 77 0.97 -12.41 14.19
N LEU A 78 1.09 -13.59 13.58
CA LEU A 78 0.65 -14.86 14.13
C LEU A 78 1.72 -15.91 13.87
N MET A 79 2.43 -16.32 14.93
CA MET A 79 3.59 -17.20 14.82
C MET A 79 4.62 -16.63 13.82
N GLY A 80 4.93 -17.33 12.74
CA GLY A 80 5.82 -16.85 11.66
C GLY A 80 5.11 -16.03 10.58
N PHE A 81 3.78 -15.98 10.55
CA PHE A 81 3.02 -15.20 9.56
C PHE A 81 2.93 -13.74 9.99
N ASN A 82 3.18 -12.84 9.04
CA ASN A 82 3.04 -11.40 9.25
C ASN A 82 2.28 -10.78 8.10
N ALA A 83 1.41 -9.83 8.43
CA ALA A 83 0.69 -9.03 7.45
C ALA A 83 0.60 -7.56 7.88
N GLN A 84 0.75 -6.66 6.92
CA GLN A 84 0.41 -5.25 7.06
C GLN A 84 -0.58 -4.88 5.97
N TYR A 85 -1.69 -4.27 6.36
CA TYR A 85 -2.72 -3.76 5.48
C TYR A 85 -2.75 -2.25 5.59
N ILE A 86 -2.83 -1.59 4.44
CA ILE A 86 -2.88 -0.13 4.34
C ILE A 86 -4.01 0.19 3.38
N VAL A 87 -4.90 1.08 3.80
CA VAL A 87 -6.01 1.54 3.00
C VAL A 87 -6.07 3.07 3.02
N SER A 88 -6.67 3.68 2.00
CA SER A 88 -6.79 5.13 1.94
C SER A 88 -8.17 5.61 1.51
N GLU A 89 -8.42 6.86 1.86
CA GLU A 89 -9.57 7.69 1.47
C GLU A 89 -9.06 8.94 0.73
N ASP A 90 -9.63 9.24 -0.44
CA ASP A 90 -9.25 10.34 -1.33
C ASP A 90 -10.03 11.64 -1.09
N GLY A 91 -11.05 11.58 -0.22
CA GLY A 91 -11.79 12.72 0.34
C GLY A 91 -13.23 12.83 -0.18
N VAL A 92 -13.77 11.79 -0.83
CA VAL A 92 -15.08 11.81 -1.48
C VAL A 92 -16.17 11.20 -0.59
N ASP A 93 -15.99 10.02 0.00
CA ASP A 93 -17.09 9.29 0.66
C ASP A 93 -16.75 8.55 1.96
N HIS A 94 -15.49 8.55 2.40
CA HIS A 94 -15.01 7.97 3.68
C HIS A 94 -15.15 6.45 3.77
N ASP A 95 -15.09 5.74 2.65
CA ASP A 95 -15.16 4.28 2.63
C ASP A 95 -13.79 3.60 2.85
N TYR A 96 -12.70 4.38 2.74
CA TYR A 96 -11.32 3.91 2.92
C TYR A 96 -10.96 2.71 2.02
N ASN A 97 -11.40 2.68 0.76
CA ASN A 97 -11.02 1.64 -0.17
C ASN A 97 -10.43 2.14 -1.50
N ASP A 98 -10.21 3.46 -1.64
CA ASP A 98 -9.71 4.07 -2.87
C ASP A 98 -8.41 3.43 -3.36
N CYS A 99 -7.51 3.16 -2.42
CA CYS A 99 -6.29 2.40 -2.62
C CYS A 99 -6.09 1.46 -1.42
N ALA A 100 -6.03 0.16 -1.69
CA ALA A 100 -5.80 -0.87 -0.70
C ALA A 100 -4.55 -1.67 -1.03
N LEU A 101 -3.65 -1.81 -0.06
CA LEU A 101 -2.40 -2.54 -0.17
C LEU A 101 -2.30 -3.62 0.90
N SER A 102 -1.75 -4.77 0.53
CA SER A 102 -1.40 -5.85 1.45
C SER A 102 0.07 -6.24 1.31
N PHE A 103 0.74 -6.34 2.45
CA PHE A 103 2.09 -6.86 2.58
C PHE A 103 2.00 -8.09 3.45
N VAL A 104 2.45 -9.23 2.92
CA VAL A 104 2.42 -10.50 3.64
C VAL A 104 3.80 -11.13 3.52
N TRP A 105 4.34 -11.61 4.64
CA TRP A 105 5.63 -12.30 4.69
C TRP A 105 5.65 -13.35 5.79
N TRP A 106 6.59 -14.28 5.64
CA TRP A 106 6.87 -15.30 6.64
C TRP A 106 8.24 -15.08 7.25
N MET A 107 8.32 -15.21 8.56
CA MET A 107 9.56 -15.48 9.27
C MET A 107 9.80 -16.98 9.24
N LEU A 108 10.80 -17.41 8.49
CA LEU A 108 11.32 -18.77 8.62
C LEU A 108 12.31 -18.74 9.79
N SER A 109 11.95 -19.44 10.88
CA SER A 109 12.87 -19.76 11.97
C SER A 109 13.96 -20.71 11.50
#